data_AF-A0A7V5BFT6-F1
#
_entry.id   AF-A0A7V5BFT6-F1
#
_cell.length_a   1.000
_cell.length_b   1.000
_cell.length_c   1.000
_cell.angle_alpha   90.00
_cell.angle_beta   90.00
_cell.angle_gamma   90.00
#
_symmetry.space_group_name_H-M   'P 1'
#
loop_
_entity.id
_entity.type
_entity.pdbx_description
1 polymer ?
#
loop_
_entity_poly.entity_id
_entity_poly.type
_entity_poly.pdbx_seq_one_letter_code
_entity_poly.pdbx_strand_id
1 'polypeptide(L)'
;MNKLAFIFLVVLVAWGCKDPEPAKPAEQEYQPTPVTLDLPYLFPKMVIPADNPLTEEGIALGRKLFYEPMLSGNGTQSCADCHMQNSSFTDPARFSIGIDGLSGKRNAMPVINVGWMDKLFWDGRANGVEDQATFPVVDPLEMHADWDQVVEKLKAIPSYQELFRKAFKTSGITKDRTVKAIAQFERTMVSYNSKTDKVAVIGGGVFYSDLEQEGFDLFNSERGDCFHCHSGILFTDNLFHNNG
;
A
#
# COMPACT_ATOMS: atom_id res chain seq x y z
N MET A 1 -96.83 12.88 17.28
CA MET A 1 -95.85 12.04 18.01
C MET A 1 -94.96 11.37 16.99
N ASN A 2 -93.67 11.73 17.03
CA ASN A 2 -92.63 11.43 16.04
C ASN A 2 -92.28 9.93 15.96
N LYS A 3 -92.04 9.41 14.76
CA LYS A 3 -91.24 8.19 14.58
C LYS A 3 -90.13 8.49 13.55
N LEU A 4 -88.92 8.65 14.09
CA LEU A 4 -87.66 8.86 13.36
C LEU A 4 -87.32 7.61 12.52
N ALA A 5 -86.86 7.85 11.29
CA ALA A 5 -86.16 6.89 10.46
C ALA A 5 -84.71 6.76 10.94
N PHE A 6 -84.24 5.54 11.18
CA PHE A 6 -82.83 5.24 11.43
C PHE A 6 -82.24 4.54 10.21
N ILE A 7 -81.39 5.26 9.47
CA ILE A 7 -80.55 4.70 8.40
C ILE A 7 -79.25 4.25 9.08
N PHE A 8 -78.98 2.94 9.09
CA PHE A 8 -77.71 2.38 9.53
C PHE A 8 -76.70 2.47 8.37
N LEU A 9 -75.76 3.41 8.46
CA LEU A 9 -74.60 3.48 7.58
C LEU A 9 -73.50 2.59 8.17
N VAL A 10 -73.25 1.45 7.55
CA VAL A 10 -72.12 0.58 7.90
C VAL A 10 -70.87 1.14 7.23
N VAL A 11 -70.01 1.81 8.00
CA VAL A 11 -68.67 2.24 7.57
C VAL A 11 -67.70 1.10 7.89
N LEU A 12 -67.29 0.35 6.86
CA LEU A 12 -66.19 -0.60 6.94
C LEU A 12 -64.86 0.16 6.98
N VAL A 13 -64.28 0.31 8.16
CA VAL A 13 -62.92 0.82 8.34
C VAL A 13 -61.96 -0.34 8.05
N ALA A 14 -61.40 -0.35 6.84
CA ALA A 14 -60.30 -1.24 6.48
C ALA A 14 -59.03 -0.75 7.19
N TRP A 15 -58.70 -1.37 8.33
CA TRP A 15 -57.42 -1.17 8.99
C TRP A 15 -56.36 -1.94 8.23
N GLY A 16 -55.60 -1.24 7.38
CA GLY A 16 -54.42 -1.80 6.74
C GLY A 16 -53.30 -1.97 7.77
N CYS A 17 -53.05 -3.20 8.21
CA CYS A 17 -51.80 -3.55 8.86
C CYS A 17 -50.67 -3.40 7.83
N LYS A 18 -49.88 -2.33 7.97
CA LYS A 18 -48.61 -2.21 7.26
C LYS A 18 -47.60 -2.98 8.12
N ASP A 19 -47.23 -4.18 7.68
CA ASP A 19 -46.18 -4.94 8.35
C ASP A 19 -44.94 -4.05 8.48
N PRO A 20 -44.30 -3.98 9.67
CA PRO A 20 -43.05 -3.23 9.80
C PRO A 20 -42.02 -3.86 8.87
N GLU A 21 -41.38 -3.04 8.03
CA GLU A 21 -40.26 -3.51 7.21
C GLU A 21 -39.26 -4.23 8.13
N PRO A 22 -38.79 -5.43 7.75
CA PRO A 22 -37.76 -6.11 8.51
C PRO A 22 -36.55 -5.18 8.56
N ALA A 23 -36.13 -4.82 9.77
CA ALA A 23 -34.92 -4.04 9.99
C ALA A 23 -33.78 -4.72 9.24
N LYS A 24 -33.08 -3.97 8.38
CA LYS A 24 -31.83 -4.46 7.77
C LYS A 24 -30.96 -5.01 8.89
N PRO A 25 -30.40 -6.23 8.78
CA PRO A 25 -29.47 -6.74 9.78
C PRO A 25 -28.43 -5.66 10.06
N ALA A 26 -28.21 -5.33 11.33
CA ALA A 26 -27.15 -4.39 11.69
C ALA A 26 -25.86 -4.87 11.03
N GLU A 27 -25.29 -4.05 10.14
CA GLU A 27 -23.98 -4.35 9.54
C GLU A 27 -23.02 -4.60 10.70
N GLN A 28 -22.56 -5.84 10.85
CA GLN A 28 -21.58 -6.19 11.87
C GLN A 28 -20.33 -5.33 11.61
N GLU A 29 -20.06 -4.41 12.53
CA GLU A 29 -18.89 -3.52 12.48
C GLU A 29 -17.64 -4.39 12.40
N TYR A 30 -17.01 -4.41 11.23
CA TYR A 30 -15.79 -5.16 11.04
C TYR A 30 -14.64 -4.40 11.70
N GLN A 31 -13.83 -5.10 12.50
CA GLN A 31 -12.64 -4.55 13.13
C GLN A 31 -11.41 -5.12 12.42
N PRO A 32 -10.60 -4.29 11.74
CA PRO A 32 -9.34 -4.73 11.15
C PRO A 32 -8.43 -5.33 12.22
N THR A 33 -7.76 -6.42 11.88
CA THR A 33 -6.88 -7.19 12.76
C THR A 33 -5.49 -6.54 12.78
N PRO A 34 -5.01 -5.98 13.91
CA PRO A 34 -3.72 -5.31 13.96
C PRO A 34 -2.56 -6.27 13.69
N VAL A 35 -1.56 -5.81 12.92
CA VAL A 35 -0.33 -6.55 12.63
C VAL A 35 0.88 -5.84 13.23
N THR A 36 1.77 -6.62 13.83
CA THR A 36 3.11 -6.18 14.21
C THR A 36 4.13 -6.93 13.38
N LEU A 37 5.11 -6.22 12.81
CA LEU A 37 6.21 -6.83 12.09
C LEU A 37 7.23 -7.37 13.10
N ASP A 38 7.45 -8.68 13.12
CA ASP A 38 8.50 -9.32 13.90
C ASP A 38 9.80 -9.31 13.08
N LEU A 39 10.63 -8.31 13.32
CA LEU A 39 11.89 -8.08 12.60
C LEU A 39 13.09 -8.32 13.52
N PRO A 40 14.25 -8.75 12.97
CA PRO A 40 15.45 -8.91 13.78
C PRO A 40 15.82 -7.63 14.53
N TYR A 41 16.32 -7.76 15.76
CA TYR A 41 16.61 -6.62 16.65
C TYR A 41 17.59 -5.59 16.09
N LEU A 42 18.38 -5.96 15.08
CA LEU A 42 19.32 -5.07 14.39
C LEU A 42 18.63 -4.06 13.49
N PHE A 43 17.40 -4.33 13.04
CA PHE A 43 16.63 -3.40 12.23
C PHE A 43 16.10 -2.26 13.11
N PRO A 44 16.25 -0.99 12.69
CA PRO A 44 15.63 0.12 13.40
C PRO A 44 14.11 -0.07 13.42
N LYS A 45 13.46 0.42 14.47
CA LYS A 45 11.99 0.35 14.55
C LYS A 45 11.39 1.12 13.38
N MET A 46 10.60 0.43 12.56
CA MET A 46 9.87 1.06 11.46
C MET A 46 8.81 2.02 12.02
N VAL A 47 8.73 3.22 11.46
CA VAL A 47 7.71 4.21 11.81
C VAL A 47 6.42 3.87 11.07
N ILE A 48 5.39 3.47 11.82
CA ILE A 48 4.05 3.22 11.31
C ILE A 48 3.17 4.44 11.62
N PRO A 49 2.60 5.14 10.62
CA PRO A 49 1.73 6.29 10.86
C PRO A 49 0.49 5.91 11.69
N ALA A 50 0.12 6.76 12.65
CA ALA A 50 -1.02 6.51 13.52
C ALA A 50 -2.36 6.49 12.76
N ASP A 51 -2.45 7.20 11.63
CA ASP A 51 -3.62 7.26 10.76
C ASP A 51 -3.62 6.19 9.65
N ASN A 52 -2.58 5.34 9.60
CA ASN A 52 -2.47 4.19 8.71
C ASN A 52 -1.78 2.98 9.40
N PRO A 53 -2.36 2.44 10.48
CA PRO A 53 -1.80 1.28 11.18
C PRO A 53 -1.81 0.03 10.28
N LEU A 54 -0.83 -0.85 10.47
CA LEU A 54 -0.79 -2.14 9.78
C LEU A 54 -1.90 -3.05 10.29
N THR A 55 -2.68 -3.59 9.35
CA THR A 55 -3.76 -4.54 9.62
C THR A 55 -3.73 -5.66 8.59
N GLU A 56 -4.17 -6.87 8.95
CA GLU A 56 -4.21 -7.99 8.01
C GLU A 56 -5.02 -7.65 6.75
N GLU A 57 -6.14 -6.97 6.93
CA GLU A 57 -7.07 -6.61 5.87
C GLU A 57 -6.59 -5.44 5.02
N GLY A 58 -5.95 -4.43 5.65
CA GLY A 58 -5.33 -3.33 4.92
C GLY A 58 -4.12 -3.78 4.10
N ILE A 59 -3.29 -4.68 4.64
CA ILE A 59 -2.19 -5.33 3.91
C ILE A 59 -2.74 -6.18 2.76
N ALA A 60 -3.77 -6.99 2.99
CA ALA A 60 -4.36 -7.83 1.95
C ALA A 60 -4.99 -7.00 0.82
N LEU A 61 -5.70 -5.91 1.15
CA LEU A 61 -6.23 -4.97 0.18
C LEU A 61 -5.10 -4.26 -0.58
N GLY A 62 -4.07 -3.80 0.12
CA GLY A 62 -2.88 -3.17 -0.46
C GLY A 62 -2.19 -4.08 -1.46
N ARG A 63 -2.00 -5.36 -1.08
CA ARG A 63 -1.46 -6.37 -1.97
C ARG A 63 -2.32 -6.52 -3.21
N LYS A 64 -3.64 -6.61 -3.06
CA LYS A 64 -4.53 -6.72 -4.22
C LYS A 64 -4.39 -5.50 -5.15
N LEU A 65 -4.33 -4.29 -4.59
CA LEU A 65 -4.19 -3.03 -5.33
C LEU A 65 -2.83 -2.89 -6.03
N PHE A 66 -1.74 -3.35 -5.40
CA PHE A 66 -0.39 -3.30 -6.00
C PHE A 66 -0.30 -4.07 -7.33
N TYR A 67 -1.07 -5.15 -7.47
CA TYR A 67 -1.19 -5.95 -8.70
C TYR A 67 -2.47 -5.63 -9.50
N GLU A 68 -3.16 -4.52 -9.21
CA GLU A 68 -4.43 -4.17 -9.85
C GLU A 68 -4.21 -3.26 -11.06
N PRO A 69 -4.40 -3.75 -12.30
CA PRO A 69 -4.20 -2.93 -13.48
C PRO A 69 -5.27 -1.84 -13.64
N MET A 70 -6.43 -1.93 -12.98
CA MET A 70 -7.45 -0.87 -13.02
C MET A 70 -7.01 0.46 -12.39
N LEU A 71 -5.87 0.49 -11.69
CA LEU A 71 -5.24 1.73 -11.27
C LEU A 71 -4.69 2.55 -12.45
N SER A 72 -4.40 1.94 -13.61
CA SER A 72 -3.97 2.68 -14.81
C SER A 72 -5.13 3.14 -15.69
N GLY A 73 -4.89 4.13 -16.55
CA GLY A 73 -5.92 4.79 -17.35
C GLY A 73 -6.73 3.81 -18.21
N ASN A 74 -6.06 2.89 -18.88
CA ASN A 74 -6.67 1.88 -19.76
C ASN A 74 -6.90 0.51 -19.10
N GLY A 75 -6.53 0.33 -17.83
CA GLY A 75 -6.72 -0.93 -17.11
C GLY A 75 -5.72 -2.03 -17.48
N THR A 76 -4.52 -1.71 -17.97
CA THR A 76 -3.50 -2.71 -18.40
C THR A 76 -2.18 -2.68 -17.64
N GLN A 77 -1.97 -1.75 -16.70
CA GLN A 77 -0.71 -1.62 -15.96
C GLN A 77 -0.95 -1.45 -14.46
N SER A 78 -0.15 -2.13 -13.66
CA SER A 78 -0.15 -2.14 -12.20
C SER A 78 1.22 -1.72 -11.65
N CYS A 79 1.33 -1.49 -10.34
CA CYS A 79 2.60 -1.20 -9.68
C CYS A 79 3.63 -2.32 -9.94
N ALA A 80 3.16 -3.57 -9.95
CA ALA A 80 3.98 -4.76 -10.14
C ALA A 80 4.64 -4.89 -11.52
N ASP A 81 4.15 -4.18 -12.54
CA ASP A 81 4.74 -4.22 -13.88
C ASP A 81 6.06 -3.44 -13.96
N CYS A 82 6.26 -2.43 -13.09
CA CYS A 82 7.53 -1.73 -12.91
C CYS A 82 8.29 -2.23 -11.67
N HIS A 83 7.58 -2.73 -10.66
CA HIS A 83 8.15 -3.24 -9.42
C HIS A 83 8.02 -4.77 -9.35
N MET A 84 8.77 -5.46 -10.22
CA MET A 84 8.60 -6.89 -10.45
C MET A 84 9.16 -7.72 -9.29
N GLN A 85 8.32 -8.55 -8.67
CA GLN A 85 8.73 -9.37 -7.52
C GLN A 85 9.91 -10.31 -7.82
N ASN A 86 9.98 -10.88 -9.03
CA ASN A 86 11.09 -11.74 -9.46
C ASN A 86 12.42 -10.97 -9.68
N SER A 87 12.35 -9.64 -9.68
CA SER A 87 13.47 -8.73 -9.84
C SER A 87 13.62 -7.87 -8.58
N SER A 88 13.32 -8.42 -7.40
CA SER A 88 13.43 -7.72 -6.11
C SER A 88 12.57 -6.44 -6.03
N PHE A 89 11.41 -6.46 -6.66
CA PHE A 89 10.48 -5.33 -6.75
C PHE A 89 11.07 -4.05 -7.36
N THR A 90 12.00 -4.21 -8.31
CA THR A 90 12.47 -3.17 -9.24
C THR A 90 12.20 -3.61 -10.68
N ASP A 91 12.55 -2.73 -11.63
CA ASP A 91 12.55 -3.02 -13.05
C ASP A 91 13.96 -3.42 -13.50
N PRO A 92 14.16 -4.60 -14.12
CA PRO A 92 15.45 -4.98 -14.67
C PRO A 92 15.88 -4.12 -15.87
N ALA A 93 14.97 -3.37 -16.49
CA ALA A 93 15.28 -2.45 -17.58
C ALA A 93 15.92 -1.15 -17.07
N ARG A 94 16.70 -0.49 -17.93
CA ARG A 94 17.29 0.82 -17.62
C ARG A 94 16.23 1.87 -17.29
N PHE A 95 15.12 1.87 -18.02
CA PHE A 95 13.99 2.77 -17.83
C PHE A 95 12.71 1.95 -17.94
N SER A 96 11.76 2.23 -17.06
CA SER A 96 10.46 1.57 -17.09
C SER A 96 9.61 2.02 -18.26
N ILE A 97 8.80 1.11 -18.78
CA ILE A 97 7.88 1.37 -19.88
C ILE A 97 6.49 1.60 -19.32
N GLY A 98 5.92 2.77 -19.59
CA GLY A 98 4.57 3.12 -19.17
C GLY A 98 3.48 2.43 -19.98
N ILE A 99 2.25 2.65 -19.54
CA ILE A 99 0.99 2.19 -20.13
C ILE A 99 0.89 2.39 -21.65
N ASP A 100 1.41 3.50 -22.17
CA ASP A 100 1.34 3.87 -23.59
C ASP A 100 2.54 3.35 -24.41
N GLY A 101 3.36 2.47 -23.83
CA GLY A 101 4.59 1.96 -24.44
C GLY A 101 5.73 2.99 -24.49
N LEU A 102 5.56 4.12 -23.79
CA LEU A 102 6.55 5.18 -23.71
C LEU A 102 7.59 4.84 -22.64
N SER A 103 8.85 5.09 -22.96
CA SER A 103 9.94 4.95 -22.00
C SER A 103 9.94 6.11 -21.02
N GLY A 104 10.03 5.78 -19.72
CA GLY A 104 10.25 6.74 -18.65
C GLY A 104 11.66 7.34 -18.69
N LYS A 105 11.98 8.12 -17.65
CA LYS A 105 13.26 8.85 -17.55
C LYS A 105 14.23 8.25 -16.53
N ARG A 106 13.75 7.32 -15.70
CA ARG A 106 14.49 6.72 -14.59
C ARG A 106 14.15 5.24 -14.48
N ASN A 107 15.04 4.48 -13.87
CA ASN A 107 14.75 3.11 -13.43
C ASN A 107 13.78 3.16 -12.23
N ALA A 108 12.82 2.24 -12.17
CA ALA A 108 11.95 2.07 -11.02
C ALA A 108 12.76 1.57 -9.82
N MET A 109 12.89 2.39 -8.79
CA MET A 109 13.63 2.01 -7.58
C MET A 109 12.99 0.79 -6.91
N PRO A 110 13.77 -0.07 -6.24
CA PRO A 110 13.21 -1.17 -5.47
C PRO A 110 12.24 -0.66 -4.39
N VAL A 111 11.09 -1.32 -4.24
CA VAL A 111 10.16 -1.05 -3.12
C VAL A 111 10.38 -1.98 -1.91
N ILE A 112 11.40 -2.83 -1.95
CA ILE A 112 11.84 -3.55 -0.74
C ILE A 112 12.42 -2.59 0.29
N ASN A 113 12.13 -2.81 1.57
CA ASN A 113 12.61 -2.00 2.71
C ASN A 113 12.20 -0.51 2.66
N VAL A 114 11.19 -0.11 1.87
CA VAL A 114 10.76 1.30 1.78
C VAL A 114 10.13 1.86 3.06
N GLY A 115 9.70 0.99 3.98
CA GLY A 115 9.10 1.40 5.24
C GLY A 115 10.02 2.23 6.16
N TRP A 116 11.32 2.26 5.87
CA TRP A 116 12.31 3.07 6.60
C TRP A 116 12.76 4.34 5.86
N MET A 117 12.27 4.58 4.64
CA MET A 117 12.69 5.73 3.84
C MET A 117 11.81 6.95 4.15
N ASP A 118 12.43 8.09 4.45
CA ASP A 118 11.70 9.32 4.80
C ASP A 118 11.27 10.10 3.55
N LYS A 119 12.10 10.01 2.50
CA LYS A 119 11.92 10.65 1.21
C LYS A 119 12.03 9.60 0.11
N LEU A 120 11.07 9.61 -0.81
CA LEU A 120 11.02 8.67 -1.93
C LEU A 120 11.13 9.40 -3.27
N PHE A 121 11.35 8.60 -4.32
CA PHE A 121 11.89 8.97 -5.63
C PHE A 121 13.37 9.37 -5.60
N TRP A 122 14.03 9.21 -6.75
CA TRP A 122 15.41 9.64 -7.00
C TRP A 122 15.68 11.13 -6.69
N ASP A 123 14.65 11.97 -6.66
CA ASP A 123 14.73 13.40 -6.35
C ASP A 123 14.09 13.77 -4.99
N GLY A 124 13.62 12.79 -4.23
CA GLY A 124 13.09 13.00 -2.88
C GLY A 124 11.77 13.76 -2.80
N ARG A 125 11.04 13.88 -3.91
CA ARG A 125 9.82 14.70 -3.96
C ARG A 125 8.67 14.17 -3.09
N ALA A 126 8.66 12.87 -2.78
CA ALA A 126 7.59 12.24 -2.01
C ALA A 126 7.95 12.12 -0.52
N ASN A 127 6.99 12.43 0.35
CA ASN A 127 7.11 12.38 1.81
C ASN A 127 6.57 11.05 2.35
N GLY A 128 7.34 9.99 2.17
CA GLY A 128 6.97 8.65 2.60
C GLY A 128 6.07 7.91 1.61
N VAL A 129 5.69 6.70 2.01
CA VAL A 129 5.12 5.67 1.14
C VAL A 129 3.73 6.05 0.61
N GLU A 130 2.85 6.60 1.45
CA GLU A 130 1.51 7.04 1.04
C GLU A 130 1.57 8.13 -0.03
N ASP A 131 2.47 9.12 0.13
CA ASP A 131 2.62 10.22 -0.81
C ASP A 131 3.17 9.70 -2.14
N GLN A 132 4.20 8.85 -2.09
CA GLN A 132 4.82 8.24 -3.28
C GLN A 132 3.80 7.49 -4.13
N ALA A 133 2.93 6.67 -3.53
CA ALA A 133 1.92 5.88 -4.24
C ALA A 133 0.90 6.75 -5.00
N THR A 134 0.82 8.05 -4.73
CA THR A 134 -0.08 8.96 -5.46
C THR A 134 0.44 9.35 -6.85
N PHE A 135 1.75 9.34 -7.06
CA PHE A 135 2.39 9.91 -8.25
C PHE A 135 2.32 8.99 -9.49
N PRO A 136 2.66 7.68 -9.42
CA PRO A 136 2.67 6.80 -10.59
C PRO A 136 1.32 6.75 -11.32
N VAL A 137 0.22 6.79 -10.55
CA VAL A 137 -1.15 6.70 -11.07
C VAL A 137 -1.44 7.83 -12.07
N VAL A 138 -0.93 9.04 -11.83
CA VAL A 138 -1.23 10.23 -12.65
C VAL A 138 -0.13 10.57 -13.65
N ASP A 139 1.05 9.95 -13.55
CA ASP A 139 2.16 10.27 -14.46
C ASP A 139 1.85 9.71 -15.87
N PRO A 140 1.87 10.56 -16.92
CA PRO A 140 1.58 10.14 -18.29
C PRO A 140 2.64 9.21 -18.89
N LEU A 141 3.83 9.10 -18.28
CA LEU A 141 4.87 8.14 -18.66
C LEU A 141 4.81 6.85 -17.84
N GLU A 142 3.89 6.75 -16.87
CA GLU A 142 3.67 5.57 -16.05
C GLU A 142 2.24 5.07 -16.28
N MET A 143 1.30 5.31 -15.36
CA MET A 143 -0.04 4.70 -15.40
C MET A 143 -1.11 5.58 -16.06
N HIS A 144 -0.81 6.86 -16.33
CA HIS A 144 -1.63 7.80 -17.11
C HIS A 144 -3.14 7.77 -16.78
N ALA A 145 -3.48 7.84 -15.50
CA ALA A 145 -4.85 7.83 -15.01
C ALA A 145 -5.21 9.13 -14.28
N ASP A 146 -6.50 9.32 -14.05
CA ASP A 146 -7.01 10.30 -13.09
C ASP A 146 -7.55 9.57 -11.85
N TRP A 147 -7.30 10.13 -10.66
CA TRP A 147 -7.66 9.47 -9.41
C TRP A 147 -9.18 9.36 -9.20
N ASP A 148 -9.97 10.30 -9.69
CA ASP A 148 -11.43 10.22 -9.58
C ASP A 148 -11.94 9.07 -10.46
N GLN A 149 -11.40 8.92 -11.66
CA GLN A 149 -11.72 7.78 -12.55
C GLN A 149 -11.30 6.44 -11.94
N VAL A 150 -10.11 6.37 -11.31
CA VAL A 150 -9.65 5.17 -10.60
C VAL A 150 -10.60 4.79 -9.47
N VAL A 151 -11.00 5.76 -8.66
CA VAL A 151 -11.95 5.54 -7.56
C VAL A 151 -13.30 5.05 -8.07
N GLU A 152 -13.84 5.64 -9.15
CA GLU A 152 -15.11 5.19 -9.73
C GLU A 152 -15.01 3.76 -10.31
N LYS A 153 -13.89 3.41 -10.97
CA LYS A 153 -13.64 2.02 -11.42
C LYS A 153 -13.67 1.03 -10.25
N LEU A 154 -12.98 1.34 -9.15
CA LEU A 154 -12.95 0.49 -7.96
C LEU A 154 -14.32 0.39 -7.28
N LYS A 155 -15.07 1.51 -7.17
CA LYS A 155 -16.42 1.53 -6.61
C LYS A 155 -17.41 0.68 -7.39
N ALA A 156 -17.25 0.58 -8.71
CA ALA A 156 -18.12 -0.24 -9.55
C ALA A 156 -18.01 -1.75 -9.27
N ILE A 157 -17.04 -2.17 -8.45
CA ILE A 157 -16.73 -3.58 -8.16
C ILE A 157 -17.14 -3.90 -6.71
N PRO A 158 -18.19 -4.72 -6.49
CA PRO A 158 -18.67 -5.03 -5.14
C PRO A 158 -17.62 -5.67 -4.23
N SER A 159 -16.69 -6.46 -4.79
CA SER A 159 -15.63 -7.08 -4.00
C SER A 159 -14.64 -6.06 -3.43
N TYR A 160 -14.37 -4.95 -4.14
CA TYR A 160 -13.55 -3.87 -3.58
C TYR A 160 -14.27 -3.14 -2.44
N GLN A 161 -15.56 -2.84 -2.59
CA GLN A 161 -16.33 -2.20 -1.50
C GLN A 161 -16.24 -3.00 -0.19
N GLU A 162 -16.34 -4.33 -0.27
CA GLU A 162 -16.18 -5.21 0.89
C GLU A 162 -14.76 -5.21 1.45
N LEU A 163 -13.74 -5.24 0.59
CA LEU A 163 -12.34 -5.18 1.04
C LEU A 163 -12.02 -3.85 1.75
N PHE A 164 -12.51 -2.73 1.22
CA PHE A 164 -12.38 -1.42 1.87
C PHE A 164 -13.16 -1.36 3.19
N ARG A 165 -14.36 -1.95 3.24
CA ARG A 165 -15.12 -2.07 4.48
C ARG A 165 -14.34 -2.83 5.55
N LYS A 166 -13.70 -3.93 5.17
CA LYS A 166 -12.86 -4.72 6.08
C LYS A 166 -11.60 -3.98 6.52
N ALA A 167 -10.91 -3.29 5.60
CA ALA A 167 -9.66 -2.61 5.91
C ALA A 167 -9.85 -1.29 6.69
N PHE A 168 -10.90 -0.52 6.39
CA PHE A 168 -11.07 0.85 6.89
C PHE A 168 -12.39 1.09 7.62
N LYS A 169 -13.15 0.03 7.92
CA LYS A 169 -14.47 0.10 8.58
C LYS A 169 -15.50 0.91 7.77
N THR A 170 -15.27 1.08 6.48
CA THR A 170 -16.14 1.82 5.56
C THR A 170 -16.00 1.30 4.15
N SER A 171 -17.11 1.14 3.43
CA SER A 171 -17.11 0.83 2.01
C SER A 171 -16.73 2.04 1.14
N GLY A 172 -16.52 3.21 1.74
CA GLY A 172 -16.14 4.43 1.03
C GLY A 172 -14.73 4.32 0.44
N ILE A 173 -14.65 4.06 -0.86
CA ILE A 173 -13.38 4.05 -1.60
C ILE A 173 -12.98 5.49 -1.94
N THR A 174 -11.75 5.87 -1.58
CA THR A 174 -11.15 7.19 -1.84
C THR A 174 -9.69 7.03 -2.22
N LYS A 175 -9.10 8.02 -2.89
CA LYS A 175 -7.65 8.08 -3.16
C LYS A 175 -6.83 7.79 -1.89
N ASP A 176 -7.13 8.50 -0.80
CA ASP A 176 -6.44 8.35 0.50
C ASP A 176 -6.43 6.91 1.00
N ARG A 177 -7.59 6.23 1.02
CA ARG A 177 -7.67 4.84 1.49
C ARG A 177 -6.99 3.87 0.54
N THR A 178 -7.05 4.12 -0.77
CA THR A 178 -6.35 3.31 -1.76
C THR A 178 -4.84 3.38 -1.55
N VAL A 179 -4.26 4.59 -1.43
CA VAL A 179 -2.82 4.73 -1.19
C VAL A 179 -2.41 4.25 0.19
N LYS A 180 -3.24 4.43 1.22
CA LYS A 180 -3.00 3.88 2.56
C LYS A 180 -2.93 2.36 2.55
N ALA A 181 -3.83 1.68 1.84
CA ALA A 181 -3.78 0.22 1.71
C ALA A 181 -2.50 -0.23 0.99
N ILE A 182 -2.16 0.38 -0.15
CA ILE A 182 -0.91 0.09 -0.87
C ILE A 182 0.30 0.27 0.05
N ALA A 183 0.36 1.39 0.77
CA ALA A 183 1.45 1.68 1.70
C ALA A 183 1.53 0.71 2.89
N GLN A 184 0.39 0.14 3.34
CA GLN A 184 0.44 -0.95 4.34
C GLN A 184 1.14 -2.18 3.76
N PHE A 185 0.82 -2.56 2.52
CA PHE A 185 1.47 -3.70 1.86
C PHE A 185 2.95 -3.46 1.57
N GLU A 186 3.33 -2.29 1.07
CA GLU A 186 4.73 -1.95 0.79
C GLU A 186 5.60 -1.99 2.05
N ARG A 187 5.07 -1.58 3.21
CA ARG A 187 5.77 -1.73 4.50
C ARG A 187 6.02 -3.19 4.91
N THR A 188 5.29 -4.15 4.36
CA THR A 188 5.54 -5.58 4.59
C THR A 188 6.59 -6.18 3.65
N MET A 189 7.03 -5.44 2.62
CA MET A 189 8.07 -5.87 1.69
C MET A 189 9.46 -5.71 2.33
N VAL A 190 9.72 -6.47 3.39
CA VAL A 190 10.99 -6.42 4.11
C VAL A 190 11.90 -7.54 3.63
N SER A 191 13.09 -7.17 3.17
CA SER A 191 14.20 -8.08 2.91
C SER A 191 15.16 -8.06 4.10
N TYR A 192 15.33 -9.21 4.73
CA TYR A 192 16.26 -9.45 5.83
C TYR A 192 16.78 -10.90 5.76
N ASN A 193 17.69 -11.28 6.65
CA ASN A 193 18.33 -12.59 6.73
C ASN A 193 19.38 -12.83 5.62
N SER A 194 19.91 -11.76 5.03
CA SER A 194 21.06 -11.81 4.14
C SER A 194 22.30 -12.35 4.88
N LYS A 195 23.36 -12.75 4.16
CA LYS A 195 24.62 -13.14 4.81
C LYS A 195 25.19 -11.99 5.64
N THR A 196 25.14 -10.78 5.11
CA THR A 196 25.54 -9.56 5.81
C THR A 196 24.77 -9.36 7.11
N ASP A 197 23.45 -9.56 7.10
CA ASP A 197 22.62 -9.41 8.30
C ASP A 197 23.02 -10.43 9.37
N LYS A 198 23.33 -11.66 8.97
CA LYS A 198 23.77 -12.73 9.88
C LYS A 198 25.15 -12.45 10.47
N VAL A 199 26.07 -11.90 9.69
CA VAL A 199 27.39 -11.48 10.17
C VAL A 199 27.27 -10.33 11.16
N ALA A 200 26.31 -9.42 10.98
CA ALA A 200 26.07 -8.31 11.88
C ALA A 200 25.51 -8.74 13.25
N VAL A 201 24.98 -9.96 13.40
CA VAL A 201 24.51 -10.49 14.68
C VAL A 201 25.70 -10.82 15.58
N ILE A 202 25.85 -10.06 16.67
CA ILE A 202 26.87 -10.30 17.69
C ILE A 202 26.71 -11.71 18.25
N GLY A 203 27.75 -12.54 18.12
CA GLY A 203 27.74 -13.94 18.56
C GLY A 203 26.98 -14.89 17.63
N GLY A 204 26.55 -14.46 16.44
CA GLY A 204 25.79 -15.27 15.48
C GLY A 204 26.58 -16.40 14.80
N GLY A 205 27.91 -16.40 14.92
CA GLY A 205 28.78 -17.47 14.41
C GLY A 205 28.85 -17.59 12.88
N VAL A 206 28.29 -16.62 12.15
CA VAL A 206 28.40 -16.51 10.69
C VAL A 206 29.47 -15.48 10.37
N PHE A 207 30.36 -15.83 9.46
CA PHE A 207 31.46 -14.96 9.02
C PHE A 207 31.42 -14.82 7.50
N TYR A 208 31.96 -13.71 7.02
CA TYR A 208 32.26 -13.54 5.60
C TYR A 208 33.31 -14.58 5.16
N SER A 209 33.28 -14.94 3.87
CA SER A 209 34.46 -15.54 3.24
C SER A 209 35.58 -14.51 3.15
N ASP A 210 36.82 -14.95 2.89
CA ASP A 210 37.96 -14.03 2.76
C ASP A 210 37.69 -12.91 1.74
N LEU A 211 37.12 -13.25 0.58
CA LEU A 211 36.79 -12.28 -0.47
C LEU A 211 35.67 -11.31 -0.07
N GLU A 212 34.64 -11.82 0.63
CA GLU A 212 33.56 -10.96 1.14
C GLU A 212 34.08 -10.02 2.23
N GLN A 213 35.00 -10.48 3.08
CA GLN A 213 35.62 -9.67 4.11
C GLN A 213 36.50 -8.58 3.49
N GLU A 214 37.32 -8.90 2.48
CA GLU A 214 38.09 -7.90 1.73
C GLU A 214 37.17 -6.83 1.10
N GLY A 215 36.05 -7.24 0.52
CA GLY A 215 35.05 -6.33 -0.04
C GLY A 215 34.40 -5.45 1.02
N PHE A 216 34.04 -6.03 2.17
CA PHE A 216 33.48 -5.31 3.31
C PHE A 216 34.48 -4.30 3.90
N ASP A 217 35.75 -4.68 4.02
CA ASP A 217 36.81 -3.80 4.50
C ASP A 217 37.05 -2.63 3.53
N LEU A 218 37.06 -2.90 2.22
CA LEU A 218 37.15 -1.84 1.21
C LEU A 218 35.97 -0.87 1.30
N PHE A 219 34.75 -1.40 1.41
CA PHE A 219 33.51 -0.62 1.52
C PHE A 219 33.54 0.33 2.73
N ASN A 220 34.08 -0.13 3.87
CA ASN A 220 34.18 0.63 5.12
C ASN A 220 35.51 1.38 5.29
N SER A 221 36.34 1.46 4.24
CA SER A 221 37.60 2.19 4.27
C SER A 221 37.50 3.52 3.54
N GLU A 222 38.35 4.48 3.88
CA GLU A 222 38.55 5.73 3.15
C GLU A 222 38.99 5.53 1.69
N ARG A 223 39.42 4.33 1.31
CA ARG A 223 39.79 4.01 -0.08
C ARG A 223 38.56 3.77 -0.95
N GLY A 224 37.55 3.08 -0.42
CA GLY A 224 36.28 2.82 -1.10
C GLY A 224 35.24 3.91 -0.80
N ASP A 225 35.30 4.50 0.39
CA ASP A 225 34.54 5.63 0.88
C ASP A 225 33.00 5.47 0.80
N CYS A 226 32.53 4.23 0.75
CA CYS A 226 31.12 3.92 0.51
C CYS A 226 30.26 4.19 1.75
N PHE A 227 30.81 3.92 2.93
CA PHE A 227 30.09 3.93 4.20
C PHE A 227 29.63 5.31 4.66
N HIS A 228 30.09 6.42 4.06
CA HIS A 228 29.61 7.76 4.42
C HIS A 228 28.15 7.99 4.03
N CYS A 229 27.72 7.44 2.89
CA CYS A 229 26.33 7.55 2.41
C CYS A 229 25.58 6.21 2.51
N HIS A 230 26.28 5.08 2.39
CA HIS A 230 25.68 3.73 2.43
C HIS A 230 26.04 3.01 3.72
N SER A 231 25.31 3.29 4.80
CA SER A 231 25.66 2.81 6.14
C SER A 231 24.52 2.10 6.87
N GLY A 232 24.86 1.50 8.02
CA GLY A 232 23.91 0.81 8.88
C GLY A 232 23.34 -0.46 8.25
N ILE A 233 22.30 -1.02 8.89
CA ILE A 233 21.68 -2.28 8.46
C ILE A 233 20.90 -2.14 7.15
N LEU A 234 20.50 -0.92 6.78
CA LEU A 234 19.75 -0.61 5.56
C LEU A 234 20.64 -0.12 4.40
N PHE A 235 21.96 0.02 4.61
CA PHE A 235 22.91 0.53 3.62
C PHE A 235 22.54 1.89 3.03
N THR A 236 22.02 2.78 3.87
CA THR A 236 21.64 4.15 3.52
C THR A 236 21.68 5.04 4.75
N ASP A 237 22.11 6.28 4.57
CA ASP A 237 21.97 7.34 5.56
C ASP A 237 20.64 8.12 5.42
N ASN A 238 19.80 7.73 4.45
CA ASN A 238 18.51 8.35 4.14
C ASN A 238 18.61 9.82 3.68
N LEU A 239 19.79 10.25 3.21
CA LEU A 239 20.04 11.62 2.75
C LEU A 239 20.28 11.69 1.23
N PHE A 240 20.09 12.88 0.69
CA PHE A 240 20.48 13.19 -0.69
C PHE A 240 21.89 13.75 -0.72
N HIS A 241 22.68 13.24 -1.65
CA HIS A 241 24.07 13.63 -1.86
C HIS A 241 24.28 14.11 -3.29
N ASN A 242 25.16 15.09 -3.47
CA ASN A 242 25.66 15.45 -4.78
C ASN A 242 26.84 14.53 -5.11
N ASN A 243 26.67 13.67 -6.11
CA ASN A 243 27.66 12.68 -6.52
C ASN A 243 28.51 13.11 -7.73
N GLY A 244 28.49 14.40 -8.10
CA GLY A 244 29.34 14.99 -9.16
C GLY A 244 28.57 15.51 -10.36
#